data_AF-A0A7X0H8N0-F1
#
_entry.id   AF-A0A7X0H8N0-F1
#
_cell.length_a   1.000
_cell.length_b   1.000
_cell.length_c   1.000
_cell.angle_alpha   90.00
_cell.angle_beta   90.00
_cell.angle_gamma   90.00
#
_symmetry.space_group_name_H-M   'P 1'
#
loop_
_entity.id
_entity.type
_entity.pdbx_description
1 polymer ?
#
loop_
_entity_poly.entity_id
_entity_poly.type
_entity_poly.pdbx_seq_one_letter_code
_entity_poly.pdbx_strand_id
1 'polypeptide(L)'
;MTQTVEENGAWLKQSACSGVLLYGYGLFHHERAKMKYGYWGAVLVLAVLPAVCSWALAGTSRVVGPGQALNEQMQEHYAWPMGTWGLVNAPCRQNAWQPWFSERVSDVIHFELAPTNLDEVNGLLAQLSAIDIRVKQVILNPGKEPYALGFVTALEEGNGLPMIFSIGSQLQNDLWFDRLEDGKFGVYEYHEAPRALPPTMAIYVGHDLIDLNKLQISPNVRVSVAELGPEQVAEWGERLAPLREFVAAHEARQAEHQLIPEAVRRRD
;
A
#
# COMPACT_ATOMS: atom_id res chain seq x y z
N MET A 1 1.52 1.55 -19.42
CA MET A 1 1.57 0.07 -19.39
C MET A 1 0.37 -0.36 -18.56
N THR A 2 -0.73 -0.71 -19.20
CA THR A 2 -1.98 -1.15 -18.55
C THR A 2 -1.86 -2.65 -18.30
N GLN A 3 -1.61 -3.05 -17.06
CA GLN A 3 -1.68 -4.45 -16.65
C GLN A 3 -3.15 -4.85 -16.48
N THR A 4 -3.53 -6.00 -17.02
CA THR A 4 -4.85 -6.60 -16.88
C THR A 4 -4.94 -7.44 -15.61
N VAL A 5 -6.05 -7.27 -14.88
CA VAL A 5 -6.39 -7.88 -13.57
C VAL A 5 -6.26 -9.41 -13.51
N GLU A 6 -6.24 -10.11 -14.65
CA GLU A 6 -6.15 -11.58 -14.70
C GLU A 6 -4.80 -12.16 -14.22
N GLU A 7 -3.68 -11.42 -14.33
CA GLU A 7 -2.36 -11.96 -13.93
C GLU A 7 -2.21 -12.11 -12.41
N ASN A 8 -2.95 -11.33 -11.61
CA ASN A 8 -2.93 -11.42 -10.14
C ASN A 8 -3.60 -12.71 -9.61
N GLY A 9 -4.47 -13.35 -10.41
CA GLY A 9 -5.16 -14.58 -10.01
C GLY A 9 -4.26 -15.83 -10.01
N ALA A 10 -3.18 -15.84 -10.80
CA ALA A 10 -2.27 -16.98 -10.90
C ALA A 10 -1.41 -17.16 -9.63
N TRP A 11 -1.07 -16.06 -8.96
CA TRP A 11 -0.27 -16.04 -7.74
C TRP A 11 -0.99 -16.71 -6.55
N LEU A 12 -2.32 -16.58 -6.48
CA LEU A 12 -3.17 -17.11 -5.40
C LEU A 12 -3.22 -18.65 -5.37
N LYS A 13 -3.16 -19.31 -6.53
CA LYS A 13 -3.22 -20.79 -6.59
C LYS A 13 -1.91 -21.47 -6.22
N GLN A 14 -0.78 -20.78 -6.36
CA GLN A 14 0.54 -21.36 -6.11
C GLN A 14 0.97 -21.27 -4.64
N SER A 15 0.50 -20.25 -3.92
CA SER A 15 0.86 -20.02 -2.51
C SER A 15 -0.04 -20.77 -1.49
N ALA A 16 -1.20 -21.29 -1.92
CA ALA A 16 -2.15 -21.97 -1.04
C ALA A 16 -1.83 -23.45 -0.75
N CYS A 17 -0.78 -24.01 -1.35
CA CYS A 17 -0.37 -25.40 -1.14
C CYS A 17 0.82 -25.53 -0.17
N SER A 18 0.66 -25.13 1.10
CA SER A 18 1.69 -25.40 2.13
C SER A 18 1.10 -25.44 3.55
N GLY A 19 0.05 -26.22 3.75
CA GLY A 19 -0.45 -26.60 5.08
C GLY A 19 0.04 -27.99 5.48
N VAL A 20 1.34 -28.17 5.77
CA VAL A 20 1.82 -29.40 6.43
C VAL A 20 1.73 -29.19 7.94
N LEU A 21 0.56 -29.51 8.50
CA LEU A 21 0.38 -29.68 9.94
C LEU A 21 1.08 -30.98 10.36
N LEU A 22 2.26 -30.87 10.98
CA LEU A 22 2.91 -31.97 11.68
C LEU A 22 2.15 -32.27 12.98
N TYR A 23 1.08 -33.07 12.89
CA TYR A 23 0.53 -33.80 14.03
C TYR A 23 1.39 -35.04 14.28
N GLY A 24 2.29 -34.95 15.24
CA GLY A 24 3.24 -36.02 15.56
C GLY A 24 3.62 -36.08 17.03
N TYR A 25 2.64 -36.16 17.92
CA TYR A 25 2.88 -36.55 19.31
C TYR A 25 1.95 -37.69 19.70
N GLY A 26 2.54 -38.88 19.83
CA GLY A 26 1.93 -40.00 20.55
C GLY A 26 1.91 -41.31 19.78
N LEU A 27 3.07 -41.96 19.60
CA LEU A 27 3.19 -43.42 19.50
C LEU A 27 4.67 -43.84 19.36
N PHE A 28 5.43 -43.80 20.47
CA PHE A 28 6.71 -44.51 20.54
C PHE A 28 6.94 -45.09 21.93
N HIS A 29 6.30 -46.22 22.19
CA HIS A 29 6.67 -47.13 23.29
C HIS A 29 6.58 -48.59 22.86
N HIS A 30 7.27 -48.97 21.78
CA HIS A 30 7.73 -50.36 21.62
C HIS A 30 8.86 -50.46 20.59
N GLU A 31 9.85 -51.31 20.88
CA GLU A 31 11.02 -51.68 20.07
C GLU A 31 12.28 -50.81 20.12
N ARG A 32 13.00 -50.92 21.25
CA ARG A 32 14.45 -50.64 21.34
C ARG A 32 15.27 -51.81 20.82
N ALA A 33 15.46 -51.97 19.50
CA ALA A 33 16.50 -52.88 19.00
C ALA A 33 17.03 -52.66 17.55
N LYS A 34 16.39 -51.85 16.69
CA LYS A 34 16.79 -51.74 15.26
C LYS A 34 17.12 -50.33 14.76
N MET A 35 17.40 -49.37 15.64
CA MET A 35 17.71 -47.98 15.25
C MET A 35 19.21 -47.64 15.36
N LYS A 36 20.01 -48.08 14.39
CA LYS A 36 21.36 -47.48 14.16
C LYS A 36 21.51 -46.77 12.81
N TYR A 37 20.64 -47.05 11.83
CA TYR A 37 20.70 -46.42 10.50
C TYR A 37 19.51 -45.50 10.16
N GLY A 38 18.38 -45.60 10.87
CA GLY A 38 17.20 -44.76 10.61
C GLY A 38 17.33 -43.30 11.10
N TYR A 39 18.14 -43.06 12.13
CA TYR A 39 18.25 -41.73 12.76
C TYR A 39 19.02 -40.73 11.89
N TRP A 40 20.09 -41.19 11.22
CA TRP A 40 20.88 -40.35 10.32
C TRP A 40 20.13 -39.98 9.04
N GLY A 41 19.28 -40.87 8.51
CA GLY A 41 18.43 -40.56 7.35
C GLY A 41 17.39 -39.50 7.65
N ALA A 42 16.73 -39.57 8.82
CA ALA A 42 15.77 -38.55 9.25
C ALA A 42 16.43 -37.17 9.51
N VAL A 43 17.62 -37.15 10.10
CA VAL A 43 18.41 -35.91 10.29
C VAL A 43 18.83 -35.31 8.95
N LEU A 44 19.21 -36.13 7.96
CA LEU A 44 19.59 -35.65 6.63
C LEU A 44 18.38 -35.06 5.87
N VAL A 45 17.21 -35.71 5.93
CA VAL A 45 15.98 -35.19 5.30
C VAL A 45 15.54 -33.87 5.94
N LEU A 46 15.61 -33.76 7.28
CA LEU A 46 15.30 -32.51 8.00
C LEU A 46 16.34 -31.40 7.75
N ALA A 47 17.60 -31.74 7.46
CA ALA A 47 18.63 -30.75 7.15
C ALA A 47 18.59 -30.27 5.70
N VAL A 48 18.10 -31.09 4.76
CA VAL A 48 18.06 -30.74 3.32
C VAL A 48 16.77 -30.00 2.94
N LEU A 49 15.63 -30.31 3.57
CA LEU A 49 14.34 -29.66 3.27
C LEU A 49 14.36 -28.12 3.31
N PRO A 50 15.01 -27.45 4.30
CA PRO A 50 15.10 -25.99 4.31
C PRO A 50 15.95 -25.41 3.18
N ALA A 51 16.93 -26.16 2.66
CA ALA A 51 17.86 -25.67 1.65
C ALA A 51 17.27 -25.66 0.22
N VAL A 52 16.26 -26.51 -0.05
CA VAL A 52 15.59 -26.55 -1.37
C VAL A 52 14.36 -25.64 -1.42
N CYS A 53 13.93 -25.16 -0.26
CA CYS A 53 12.75 -24.34 -0.09
C CYS A 53 13.17 -22.91 0.27
N SER A 54 13.63 -22.14 -0.72
CA SER A 54 13.75 -20.69 -0.58
C SER A 54 12.33 -20.10 -0.46
N TRP A 55 11.84 -19.99 0.76
CA TRP A 55 10.53 -19.42 1.04
C TRP A 55 10.63 -17.90 0.94
N ALA A 56 9.90 -17.31 0.00
CA ALA A 56 9.63 -15.88 0.04
C ALA A 56 8.81 -15.60 1.31
N LEU A 57 9.33 -14.70 2.15
CA LEU A 57 8.60 -14.19 3.31
C LEU A 57 7.92 -12.90 2.93
N ALA A 58 6.72 -12.70 3.47
CA ALA A 58 6.02 -11.46 3.37
C ALA A 58 5.44 -11.08 4.72
N GLY A 59 5.27 -9.79 4.95
CA GLY A 59 4.69 -9.30 6.18
C GLY A 59 4.50 -7.80 6.16
N THR A 60 4.15 -7.27 7.33
CA THR A 60 3.92 -5.85 7.51
C THR A 60 4.64 -5.40 8.77
N SER A 61 5.47 -4.38 8.63
CA SER A 61 6.17 -3.76 9.75
C SER A 61 5.42 -2.50 10.18
N ARG A 62 5.27 -2.31 11.49
CA ARG A 62 4.82 -1.02 12.02
C ARG A 62 5.98 -0.03 11.92
N VAL A 63 5.75 1.07 11.21
CA VAL A 63 6.71 2.16 11.03
C VAL A 63 6.64 3.11 12.22
N VAL A 64 5.42 3.48 12.63
CA VAL A 64 5.18 4.34 13.80
C VAL A 64 3.80 4.05 14.41
N GLY A 65 3.70 4.04 15.74
CA GLY A 65 2.46 3.81 16.48
C GLY A 65 1.70 5.10 16.85
N PRO A 66 0.56 5.00 17.55
CA PRO A 66 -0.23 6.17 17.94
C PRO A 66 0.54 7.11 18.86
N GLY A 67 0.42 8.42 18.62
CA GLY A 67 1.07 9.46 19.42
C GLY A 67 2.59 9.61 19.24
N GLN A 68 3.23 8.74 18.45
CA GLN A 68 4.66 8.86 18.14
C GLN A 68 4.86 9.78 16.92
N ALA A 69 5.76 10.74 16.99
CA ALA A 69 6.16 11.48 15.80
C ALA A 69 7.18 10.66 14.99
N LEU A 70 7.12 10.74 13.67
CA LEU A 70 8.28 10.42 12.85
C LEU A 70 9.40 11.41 13.19
N ASN A 71 10.66 10.98 13.08
CA ASN A 71 11.81 11.85 13.28
C ASN A 71 12.51 12.19 11.95
N GLU A 72 13.40 13.19 11.98
CA GLU A 72 14.13 13.66 10.79
C GLU A 72 14.93 12.53 10.10
N GLN A 73 15.44 11.56 10.86
CA GLN A 73 16.16 10.40 10.31
C GLN A 73 15.26 9.57 9.38
N MET A 74 13.96 9.48 9.65
CA MET A 74 13.03 8.78 8.76
C MET A 74 12.79 9.59 7.48
N GLN A 75 12.71 10.92 7.57
CA GLN A 75 12.62 11.76 6.37
C GLN A 75 13.83 11.58 5.46
N GLU A 76 15.04 11.54 6.04
CA GLU A 76 16.28 11.25 5.31
C GLU A 76 16.28 9.84 4.74
N HIS A 77 15.86 8.84 5.53
CA HIS A 77 15.84 7.44 5.13
C HIS A 77 14.92 7.18 3.92
N TYR A 78 13.74 7.80 3.90
CA TYR A 78 12.78 7.59 2.80
C TYR A 78 12.94 8.61 1.67
N ALA A 79 13.65 9.73 1.90
CA ALA A 79 13.87 10.81 0.93
C ALA A 79 12.56 11.30 0.28
N TRP A 80 11.50 11.48 1.08
CA TRP A 80 10.21 11.93 0.56
C TRP A 80 10.25 13.38 0.06
N PRO A 81 9.35 13.75 -0.88
CA PRO A 81 9.25 15.10 -1.40
C PRO A 81 9.01 16.15 -0.30
N MET A 82 9.49 17.38 -0.54
CA MET A 82 9.27 18.52 0.35
C MET A 82 7.77 18.75 0.60
N GLY A 83 7.40 19.15 1.81
CA GLY A 83 6.00 19.37 2.20
C GLY A 83 5.27 18.12 2.70
N THR A 84 5.85 16.92 2.55
CA THR A 84 5.25 15.65 3.04
C THR A 84 5.14 15.61 4.57
N TRP A 85 6.06 16.29 5.28
CA TRP A 85 6.25 16.15 6.73
C TRP A 85 5.00 16.48 7.56
N GLY A 86 4.25 17.51 7.19
CA GLY A 86 3.03 17.89 7.89
C GLY A 86 1.96 16.80 7.83
N LEU A 87 1.87 16.10 6.70
CA LEU A 87 0.85 15.08 6.46
C LEU A 87 1.18 13.76 7.19
N VAL A 88 2.44 13.33 7.14
CA VAL A 88 2.89 12.09 7.80
C VAL A 88 3.00 12.22 9.33
N ASN A 89 2.96 13.45 9.87
CA ASN A 89 2.86 13.73 11.30
C ASN A 89 1.55 14.44 11.67
N ALA A 90 0.51 14.33 10.84
CA ALA A 90 -0.78 14.92 11.15
C ALA A 90 -1.28 14.43 12.53
N PRO A 91 -1.84 15.30 13.39
CA PRO A 91 -2.29 14.91 14.73
C PRO A 91 -3.32 13.78 14.75
N CYS A 92 -4.10 13.63 13.68
CA CYS A 92 -5.09 12.57 13.52
C CYS A 92 -4.49 11.22 13.05
N ARG A 93 -3.17 11.13 12.83
CA ARG A 93 -2.50 9.89 12.44
C ARG A 93 -2.50 8.90 13.60
N GLN A 94 -3.03 7.71 13.36
CA GLN A 94 -3.07 6.62 14.33
C GLN A 94 -1.86 5.71 14.19
N ASN A 95 -1.67 5.11 13.02
CA ASN A 95 -0.56 4.19 12.77
C ASN A 95 0.11 4.49 11.43
N ALA A 96 1.30 3.92 11.24
CA ALA A 96 1.88 3.75 9.92
C ALA A 96 2.46 2.36 9.75
N TRP A 97 2.32 1.82 8.55
CA TRP A 97 2.66 0.45 8.21
C TRP A 97 3.40 0.39 6.88
N GLN A 98 4.43 -0.45 6.82
CA GLN A 98 5.17 -0.74 5.61
C GLN A 98 5.02 -2.24 5.32
N PRO A 99 4.26 -2.65 4.29
CA PRO A 99 4.31 -4.03 3.83
C PRO A 99 5.71 -4.34 3.33
N TRP A 100 6.13 -5.59 3.33
CA TRP A 100 7.43 -5.99 2.80
C TRP A 100 7.40 -7.43 2.30
N PHE A 101 8.31 -7.71 1.38
CA PHE A 101 8.63 -9.05 0.91
C PHE A 101 10.14 -9.27 1.07
N SER A 102 10.57 -10.48 1.42
CA SER A 102 11.99 -10.79 1.65
C SER A 102 12.86 -10.50 0.43
N GLU A 103 12.28 -10.62 -0.75
CA GLU A 103 12.96 -10.45 -2.03
C GLU A 103 12.82 -9.03 -2.59
N ARG A 104 11.87 -8.23 -2.05
CA ARG A 104 11.61 -6.85 -2.47
C ARG A 104 11.14 -6.00 -1.30
N VAL A 105 11.94 -4.99 -0.97
CA VAL A 105 11.53 -3.93 -0.05
C VAL A 105 10.34 -3.21 -0.68
N SER A 106 9.23 -3.10 0.04
CA SER A 106 8.14 -2.23 -0.43
C SER A 106 8.59 -0.79 -0.23
N ASP A 107 8.52 -0.01 -1.29
CA ASP A 107 8.76 1.42 -1.26
C ASP A 107 7.62 2.17 -0.54
N VAL A 108 6.46 1.54 -0.34
CA VAL A 108 5.23 2.20 0.11
C VAL A 108 5.08 2.13 1.63
N ILE A 109 4.75 3.28 2.23
CA ILE A 109 4.24 3.36 3.60
C ILE A 109 2.79 3.83 3.56
N HIS A 110 1.94 3.17 4.34
CA HIS A 110 0.55 3.56 4.59
C HIS A 110 0.44 4.23 5.95
N PHE A 111 -0.31 5.33 6.00
CA PHE A 111 -0.61 6.11 7.18
C PHE A 111 -2.11 6.10 7.42
N GLU A 112 -2.51 5.58 8.58
CA GLU A 112 -3.90 5.58 9.02
C GLU A 112 -4.25 6.95 9.56
N LEU A 113 -5.22 7.62 8.94
CA LEU A 113 -5.67 8.95 9.33
C LEU A 113 -7.10 8.86 9.83
N ALA A 114 -7.32 9.28 11.08
CA ALA A 114 -8.62 9.31 11.74
C ALA A 114 -9.04 10.77 12.08
N PRO A 115 -9.24 11.64 11.07
CA PRO A 115 -9.78 12.97 11.30
C PRO A 115 -11.17 12.86 11.96
N THR A 116 -11.50 13.84 12.80
CA THR A 116 -12.74 13.82 13.60
C THR A 116 -13.88 14.64 12.98
N ASN A 117 -13.56 15.49 12.02
CA ASN A 117 -14.49 16.38 11.34
C ASN A 117 -14.02 16.64 9.90
N LEU A 118 -14.89 17.24 9.11
CA LEU A 118 -14.63 17.53 7.70
C LEU A 118 -13.55 18.62 7.50
N ASP A 119 -13.39 19.55 8.45
CA ASP A 119 -12.37 20.59 8.35
C ASP A 119 -10.97 19.99 8.44
N GLU A 120 -10.77 18.99 9.31
CA GLU A 120 -9.54 18.20 9.36
C GLU A 120 -9.28 17.45 8.06
N VAL A 121 -10.31 16.83 7.46
CA VAL A 121 -10.20 16.18 6.14
C VAL A 121 -9.71 17.17 5.09
N ASN A 122 -10.33 18.35 5.01
CA ASN A 122 -9.93 19.39 4.06
C ASN A 122 -8.54 19.96 4.37
N GLY A 123 -8.15 20.05 5.64
CA GLY A 123 -6.79 20.41 6.05
C GLY A 123 -5.74 19.41 5.56
N LEU A 124 -6.02 18.10 5.64
CA LEU A 124 -5.14 17.05 5.10
C LEU A 124 -5.04 17.12 3.57
N LEU A 125 -6.15 17.41 2.88
CA LEU A 125 -6.16 17.61 1.42
C LEU A 125 -5.35 18.84 0.99
N ALA A 126 -5.41 19.93 1.77
CA ALA A 126 -4.59 21.10 1.56
C ALA A 126 -3.09 20.76 1.73
N GLN A 127 -2.73 20.01 2.78
CA GLN A 127 -1.36 19.54 2.99
C GLN A 127 -0.87 18.65 1.85
N LEU A 128 -1.70 17.70 1.37
CA LEU A 128 -1.38 16.89 0.19
C LEU A 128 -1.09 17.77 -1.03
N SER A 129 -1.93 18.79 -1.27
CA SER A 129 -1.78 19.68 -2.43
C SER A 129 -0.47 20.48 -2.42
N ALA A 130 0.05 20.76 -1.21
CA ALA A 130 1.26 21.54 -0.95
C ALA A 130 2.56 20.72 -1.08
N ILE A 131 2.49 19.39 -1.21
CA ILE A 131 3.69 18.56 -1.43
C ILE A 131 4.33 18.94 -2.78
N ASP A 132 5.63 19.21 -2.76
CA ASP A 132 6.41 19.66 -3.92
C ASP A 132 6.78 18.47 -4.82
N ILE A 133 5.77 17.99 -5.54
CA ILE A 133 5.92 16.96 -6.55
C ILE A 133 4.86 17.17 -7.64
N ARG A 134 5.20 16.80 -8.87
CA ARG A 134 4.32 16.97 -10.03
C ARG A 134 3.02 16.18 -9.93
N VAL A 135 3.07 14.96 -9.39
CA VAL A 135 1.92 14.06 -9.33
C VAL A 135 1.55 13.78 -7.89
N LYS A 136 0.32 14.16 -7.53
CA LYS A 136 -0.36 13.89 -6.26
C LYS A 136 -1.73 13.34 -6.58
N GLN A 137 -2.24 12.41 -5.78
CA GLN A 137 -3.46 11.70 -6.10
C GLN A 137 -4.43 11.63 -4.92
N VAL A 138 -5.71 11.70 -5.23
CA VAL A 138 -6.82 11.29 -4.36
C VAL A 138 -7.55 10.14 -5.05
N ILE A 139 -7.73 9.05 -4.32
CA ILE A 139 -8.53 7.90 -4.76
C ILE A 139 -9.81 7.89 -3.92
N LEU A 140 -10.95 8.02 -4.60
CA LEU A 140 -12.27 7.90 -3.98
C LEU A 140 -12.68 6.43 -3.95
N ASN A 141 -12.81 5.87 -2.76
CA ASN A 141 -13.28 4.52 -2.54
C ASN A 141 -14.75 4.56 -2.07
N PRO A 142 -15.69 3.82 -2.69
CA PRO A 142 -17.10 3.81 -2.28
C PRO A 142 -17.38 3.01 -0.99
N GLY A 143 -16.38 2.29 -0.47
CA GLY A 143 -16.46 1.58 0.81
C GLY A 143 -16.56 2.53 2.00
N LYS A 144 -16.91 1.97 3.17
CA LYS A 144 -17.02 2.72 4.43
C LYS A 144 -15.69 2.95 5.12
N GLU A 145 -14.75 2.04 4.94
CA GLU A 145 -13.47 2.01 5.63
C GLU A 145 -12.48 1.13 4.86
N PRO A 146 -11.16 1.25 5.08
CA PRO A 146 -10.16 0.38 4.49
C PRO A 146 -10.29 -1.06 4.99
N TYR A 147 -10.18 -2.01 4.07
CA TYR A 147 -10.00 -3.43 4.39
C TYR A 147 -8.57 -3.91 4.09
N ALA A 148 -8.05 -3.63 2.90
CA ALA A 148 -6.71 -4.07 2.49
C ALA A 148 -5.78 -2.87 2.25
N LEU A 149 -4.56 -2.93 2.80
CA LEU A 149 -3.47 -1.98 2.59
C LEU A 149 -2.32 -2.67 1.82
N GLY A 150 -2.61 -3.01 0.56
CA GLY A 150 -1.73 -3.81 -0.29
C GLY A 150 -1.99 -5.31 -0.16
N PHE A 151 -0.97 -6.12 -0.47
CA PHE A 151 -1.13 -7.58 -0.63
C PHE A 151 -1.20 -8.36 0.67
N VAL A 152 -0.51 -7.89 1.72
CA VAL A 152 -0.23 -8.67 2.94
C VAL A 152 -0.78 -8.02 4.20
N THR A 153 -1.38 -6.83 4.06
CA THR A 153 -1.96 -6.09 5.18
C THR A 153 -3.46 -6.04 5.00
N ALA A 154 -4.18 -6.65 5.94
CA ALA A 154 -5.61 -6.47 6.10
C ALA A 154 -5.86 -5.78 7.44
N LEU A 155 -6.79 -4.82 7.45
CA LEU A 155 -7.29 -4.19 8.65
C LEU A 155 -8.54 -4.93 9.12
N GLU A 156 -8.80 -4.85 10.43
CA GLU A 156 -10.03 -5.38 11.01
C GLU A 156 -11.24 -4.60 10.50
N GLU A 157 -12.36 -5.29 10.32
CA GLU A 157 -13.65 -4.65 10.08
C GLU A 157 -14.07 -3.83 11.31
N GLY A 158 -14.70 -2.68 11.09
CA GLY A 158 -15.04 -1.70 12.11
C GLY A 158 -13.87 -0.82 12.56
N ASN A 159 -12.80 -0.70 11.76
CA ASN A 159 -11.67 0.16 12.09
C ASN A 159 -12.01 1.66 12.07
N GLY A 160 -13.10 2.06 11.39
CA GLY A 160 -13.62 3.42 11.41
C GLY A 160 -12.67 4.47 10.82
N LEU A 161 -11.74 4.05 9.95
CA LEU A 161 -10.81 4.97 9.31
C LEU A 161 -11.45 5.57 8.04
N PRO A 162 -11.62 6.89 7.95
CA PRO A 162 -12.15 7.54 6.76
C PRO A 162 -11.10 7.69 5.65
N MET A 163 -9.80 7.62 5.99
CA MET A 163 -8.71 7.97 5.06
C MET A 163 -7.44 7.15 5.30
N ILE A 164 -6.74 6.84 4.20
CA ILE A 164 -5.39 6.30 4.21
C ILE A 164 -4.50 7.19 3.34
N PHE A 165 -3.40 7.69 3.90
CA PHE A 165 -2.35 8.33 3.10
C PHE A 165 -1.27 7.31 2.77
N SER A 166 -0.86 7.22 1.51
CA SER A 166 0.19 6.32 1.04
C SER A 166 1.24 7.09 0.26
N ILE A 167 2.50 6.75 0.46
CA ILE A 167 3.62 7.37 -0.26
C ILE A 167 4.77 6.38 -0.44
N GLY A 168 5.34 6.37 -1.64
CA GLY A 168 6.50 5.57 -2.00
C GLY A 168 7.84 6.30 -1.77
N SER A 169 8.91 5.55 -1.56
CA SER A 169 10.29 6.03 -1.54
C SER A 169 11.02 5.66 -2.84
N GLN A 170 11.30 6.64 -3.70
CA GLN A 170 12.08 6.40 -4.92
C GLN A 170 13.50 5.93 -4.59
N LEU A 171 14.10 6.50 -3.54
CA LEU A 171 15.42 6.08 -3.06
C LEU A 171 15.46 4.58 -2.73
N GLN A 172 14.42 4.03 -2.11
CA GLN A 172 14.37 2.59 -1.83
C GLN A 172 14.22 1.74 -3.09
N ASN A 173 13.42 2.17 -4.07
CA ASN A 173 13.34 1.48 -5.35
C ASN A 173 14.67 1.51 -6.10
N ASP A 174 15.37 2.64 -6.10
CA ASP A 174 16.68 2.79 -6.74
C ASP A 174 17.72 1.88 -6.06
N LEU A 175 17.81 1.91 -4.72
CA LEU A 175 18.71 1.06 -3.94
C LEU A 175 18.43 -0.43 -4.08
N TRP A 176 17.18 -0.82 -4.31
CA TRP A 176 16.80 -2.21 -4.60
C TRP A 176 17.21 -2.60 -6.02
N PHE A 177 16.90 -1.74 -7.01
CA PHE A 177 17.22 -1.97 -8.41
C PHE A 177 18.72 -2.10 -8.66
N ASP A 178 19.55 -1.26 -8.00
CA ASP A 178 21.01 -1.31 -8.09
C ASP A 178 21.64 -2.64 -7.62
N ARG A 179 20.87 -3.48 -6.91
CA ARG A 179 21.32 -4.80 -6.43
C ARG A 179 20.94 -5.94 -7.36
N LEU A 180 20.13 -5.69 -8.38
CA LEU A 180 19.69 -6.71 -9.32
C LEU A 180 20.81 -7.01 -10.33
N GLU A 181 21.15 -8.28 -10.48
CA GLU A 181 22.06 -8.74 -11.53
C GLU A 181 21.37 -8.62 -12.89
N ASP A 182 21.94 -7.84 -13.80
CA ASP A 182 21.36 -7.54 -15.13
C ASP A 182 19.91 -7.03 -15.09
N GLY A 183 19.49 -6.38 -13.99
CA GLY A 183 18.11 -5.89 -13.82
C GLY A 183 17.06 -7.00 -13.67
N LYS A 184 17.46 -8.23 -13.32
CA LYS A 184 16.54 -9.37 -13.22
C LYS A 184 16.06 -9.64 -11.80
N PHE A 185 14.78 -9.94 -11.68
CA PHE A 185 14.14 -10.36 -10.44
C PHE A 185 13.11 -11.47 -10.70
N GLY A 186 13.45 -12.70 -10.35
CA GLY A 186 12.64 -13.87 -10.69
C GLY A 186 12.52 -14.04 -12.20
N VAL A 187 11.29 -14.01 -12.72
CA VAL A 187 10.99 -14.09 -14.17
C VAL A 187 10.87 -12.72 -14.84
N TYR A 188 11.04 -11.63 -14.08
CA TYR A 188 10.88 -10.27 -14.55
C TYR A 188 12.23 -9.63 -14.86
N GLU A 189 12.27 -8.87 -15.95
CA GLU A 189 13.40 -8.06 -16.37
C GLU A 189 13.01 -6.59 -16.27
N TYR A 190 13.83 -5.80 -15.57
CA TYR A 190 13.63 -4.39 -15.34
C TYR A 190 14.71 -3.60 -16.10
N HIS A 191 14.28 -2.70 -16.97
CA HIS A 191 15.18 -1.81 -17.71
C HIS A 191 15.45 -0.48 -16.97
N GLU A 192 14.62 -0.14 -16.00
CA GLU A 192 14.77 1.00 -15.10
C GLU A 192 14.21 0.66 -13.72
N ALA A 193 14.65 1.40 -12.69
CA ALA A 193 14.09 1.26 -11.35
C ALA A 193 12.58 1.55 -11.36
N PRO A 194 11.76 0.77 -10.62
CA PRO A 194 10.34 1.04 -10.50
C PRO A 194 10.09 2.46 -9.99
N ARG A 195 9.07 3.11 -10.54
CA ARG A 195 8.65 4.42 -10.06
C ARG A 195 7.89 4.27 -8.75
N ALA A 196 8.29 5.04 -7.76
CA ALA A 196 7.64 5.05 -6.47
C ALA A 196 6.18 5.51 -6.55
N LEU A 197 5.35 4.98 -5.66
CA LEU A 197 3.97 5.43 -5.52
C LEU A 197 3.95 6.95 -5.21
N PRO A 198 3.26 7.78 -6.00
CA PRO A 198 3.13 9.20 -5.68
C PRO A 198 2.36 9.38 -4.36
N PRO A 199 2.48 10.54 -3.68
CA PRO A 199 1.63 10.87 -2.54
C PRO A 199 0.15 10.70 -2.90
N THR A 200 -0.50 9.74 -2.25
CA THR A 200 -1.84 9.28 -2.61
C THR A 200 -2.70 9.25 -1.37
N MET A 201 -3.83 9.93 -1.40
CA MET A 201 -4.84 9.91 -0.34
C MET A 201 -6.04 9.08 -0.79
N ALA A 202 -6.25 7.92 -0.17
CA ALA A 202 -7.48 7.16 -0.35
C ALA A 202 -8.54 7.69 0.64
N ILE A 203 -9.71 8.06 0.13
CA ILE A 203 -10.84 8.55 0.92
C ILE A 203 -12.00 7.57 0.79
N TYR A 204 -12.52 7.10 1.92
CA TYR A 204 -13.64 6.17 1.99
C TYR A 204 -14.95 6.95 2.05
N VAL A 205 -15.56 7.17 0.89
CA VAL A 205 -16.73 8.04 0.70
C VAL A 205 -17.99 7.48 1.37
N GLY A 206 -18.03 6.17 1.65
CA GLY A 206 -19.10 5.57 2.43
C GLY A 206 -19.02 5.84 3.93
N HIS A 207 -17.94 6.44 4.42
CA HIS A 207 -17.77 6.78 5.84
C HIS A 207 -18.66 7.97 6.22
N ASP A 208 -19.33 7.92 7.38
CA ASP A 208 -20.33 8.94 7.80
C ASP A 208 -19.74 10.35 7.93
N LEU A 209 -18.43 10.45 8.14
CA LEU A 209 -17.69 11.72 8.18
C LEU A 209 -17.58 12.41 6.81
N ILE A 210 -17.61 11.65 5.72
CA ILE A 210 -17.23 12.13 4.40
C ILE A 210 -18.46 12.61 3.64
N ASP A 211 -18.53 13.92 3.42
CA ASP A 211 -19.48 14.53 2.50
C ASP A 211 -18.77 14.89 1.20
N LEU A 212 -18.99 14.06 0.16
CA LEU A 212 -18.35 14.21 -1.16
C LEU A 212 -18.52 15.62 -1.73
N ASN A 213 -19.67 16.27 -1.51
CA ASN A 213 -19.96 17.58 -2.08
C ASN A 213 -19.23 18.73 -1.37
N LYS A 214 -18.67 18.46 -0.19
CA LYS A 214 -17.95 19.44 0.62
C LYS A 214 -16.43 19.20 0.66
N LEU A 215 -15.93 18.20 -0.07
CA LEU A 215 -14.49 17.96 -0.19
C LEU A 215 -13.83 19.07 -1.00
N GLN A 216 -12.77 19.65 -0.44
CA GLN A 216 -11.99 20.73 -1.04
C GLN A 216 -10.69 20.19 -1.63
N ILE A 217 -10.79 19.51 -2.78
CA ILE A 217 -9.62 18.98 -3.49
C ILE A 217 -9.11 20.03 -4.49
N SER A 218 -7.87 20.46 -4.31
CA SER A 218 -7.19 21.41 -5.20
C SER A 218 -7.08 20.88 -6.64
N PRO A 219 -7.24 21.73 -7.67
CA PRO A 219 -7.07 21.33 -9.08
C PRO A 219 -5.67 20.81 -9.46
N ASN A 220 -4.66 20.97 -8.59
CA ASN A 220 -3.32 20.40 -8.80
C ASN A 220 -3.17 18.96 -8.28
N VAL A 221 -4.23 18.35 -7.74
CA VAL A 221 -4.26 16.96 -7.25
C VAL A 221 -5.14 16.13 -8.16
N ARG A 222 -4.61 15.07 -8.77
CA ARG A 222 -5.40 14.15 -9.60
C ARG A 222 -6.43 13.42 -8.75
N VAL A 223 -7.66 13.30 -9.23
CA VAL A 223 -8.72 12.53 -8.55
C VAL A 223 -9.13 11.36 -9.43
N SER A 224 -9.32 10.18 -8.85
CA SER A 224 -9.88 9.02 -9.53
C SER A 224 -10.79 8.22 -8.60
N VAL A 225 -11.61 7.33 -9.16
CA VAL A 225 -12.31 6.30 -8.40
C VAL A 225 -11.37 5.11 -8.21
N ALA A 226 -11.46 4.43 -7.05
CA ALA A 226 -10.73 3.18 -6.82
C ALA A 226 -11.00 2.16 -7.94
N GLU A 227 -9.97 1.42 -8.33
CA GLU A 227 -10.13 0.29 -9.25
C GLU A 227 -10.80 -0.87 -8.49
N LEU A 228 -11.88 -1.41 -9.05
CA LEU A 228 -12.73 -2.40 -8.40
C LEU A 228 -12.82 -3.66 -9.24
N GLY A 229 -12.80 -4.81 -8.57
CA GLY A 229 -13.08 -6.09 -9.22
C GLY A 229 -14.54 -6.20 -9.68
N PRO A 230 -14.88 -7.14 -10.58
CA PRO A 230 -16.25 -7.31 -11.10
C PRO A 230 -17.30 -7.49 -10.00
N GLU A 231 -16.97 -8.22 -8.93
CA GLU A 231 -17.86 -8.46 -7.79
C GLU A 231 -18.17 -7.16 -7.03
N GLN A 232 -17.15 -6.34 -6.75
CA GLN A 232 -17.30 -5.05 -6.08
C GLN A 232 -18.07 -4.04 -6.95
N VAL A 233 -17.88 -4.08 -8.28
CA VAL A 233 -18.68 -3.24 -9.20
C VAL A 233 -20.15 -3.63 -9.18
N ALA A 234 -20.46 -4.93 -9.12
CA ALA A 234 -21.84 -5.40 -9.00
C ALA A 234 -22.46 -5.01 -7.65
N GLU A 235 -21.69 -5.10 -6.56
CA GLU A 235 -22.15 -4.73 -5.22
C GLU A 235 -22.35 -3.22 -5.05
N TRP A 236 -21.44 -2.41 -5.59
CA TRP A 236 -21.38 -0.97 -5.33
C TRP A 236 -21.87 -0.11 -6.50
N GLY A 237 -22.43 -0.70 -7.54
CA GLY A 237 -22.74 -0.03 -8.81
C GLY A 237 -23.43 1.33 -8.66
N GLU A 238 -24.46 1.43 -7.81
CA GLU A 238 -25.18 2.68 -7.56
C GLU A 238 -24.33 3.76 -6.86
N ARG A 239 -23.38 3.36 -6.01
CA ARG A 239 -22.46 4.27 -5.33
C ARG A 239 -21.43 4.85 -6.28
N LEU A 240 -21.11 4.17 -7.38
CA LEU A 240 -20.06 4.62 -8.30
C LEU A 240 -20.47 5.84 -9.13
N ALA A 241 -21.76 6.04 -9.41
CA ALA A 241 -22.22 7.13 -10.26
C ALA A 241 -21.88 8.52 -9.68
N PRO A 242 -22.22 8.85 -8.41
CA PRO A 242 -21.81 10.10 -7.79
C PRO A 242 -20.30 10.33 -7.76
N LEU A 243 -19.51 9.27 -7.52
CA LEU A 243 -18.05 9.37 -7.49
C LEU A 243 -17.50 9.72 -8.88
N ARG A 244 -18.02 9.11 -9.94
CA ARG A 244 -17.62 9.39 -11.33
C ARG A 244 -18.00 10.80 -11.77
N GLU A 245 -19.20 11.26 -11.38
CA GLU A 245 -19.63 12.64 -11.64
C GLU A 245 -18.70 13.64 -10.94
N PHE A 246 -18.35 13.40 -9.68
CA PHE A 246 -17.39 14.22 -8.95
C PHE A 246 -16.03 14.27 -9.63
N VAL A 247 -15.51 13.12 -10.09
CA VAL A 247 -14.22 13.04 -10.82
C VAL A 247 -14.29 13.86 -12.11
N ALA A 248 -15.33 13.70 -12.92
CA ALA A 248 -15.48 14.44 -14.17
C ALA A 248 -15.56 15.96 -13.94
N ALA A 249 -16.31 16.39 -12.91
CA ALA A 249 -16.38 17.80 -12.53
C ALA A 249 -15.03 18.33 -12.02
N HIS A 250 -14.25 17.51 -11.31
CA HIS A 250 -12.90 17.88 -10.89
C HIS A 250 -11.94 18.02 -12.08
N GLU A 251 -11.94 17.06 -13.01
CA GLU A 251 -11.12 17.09 -14.22
C GLU A 251 -11.38 18.34 -15.06
N ALA A 252 -12.64 18.77 -15.17
CA ALA A 252 -12.99 20.05 -15.82
C ALA A 252 -12.30 21.25 -15.14
N ARG A 253 -12.34 21.33 -13.80
CA ARG A 253 -11.63 22.37 -13.03
C ARG A 253 -10.11 22.30 -13.22
N GLN A 254 -9.54 21.10 -13.31
CA GLN A 254 -8.10 20.93 -13.59
C GLN A 254 -7.73 21.49 -14.97
N ALA A 255 -8.54 21.19 -16.00
CA ALA A 255 -8.32 21.69 -17.34
C ALA A 255 -8.35 23.22 -17.39
N GLU A 256 -9.34 23.84 -16.74
CA GLU A 256 -9.44 25.30 -16.60
C GLU A 256 -8.18 25.91 -15.94
N HIS A 257 -7.71 25.29 -14.85
CA HIS A 257 -6.52 25.76 -14.14
C HIS A 257 -5.24 25.64 -14.98
N GLN A 258 -5.13 24.61 -15.82
CA GLN A 258 -3.98 24.41 -16.71
C GLN A 258 -3.89 25.46 -17.83
N LEU A 259 -5.02 26.02 -18.27
CA LEU A 259 -5.06 27.07 -19.29
C LEU A 259 -4.49 28.42 -18.82
N ILE A 260 -4.36 28.64 -17.52
CA ILE A 260 -3.75 29.87 -16.97
C ILE A 260 -2.25 29.85 -17.29
N PRO A 261 -1.73 30.80 -18.10
CA PRO A 261 -0.33 30.80 -18.51
C PRO A 261 0.61 30.80 -17.29
N GLU A 262 1.68 30.02 -17.35
CA GLU A 262 2.63 29.86 -16.23
C GLU A 262 3.26 31.19 -15.79
N ALA A 263 3.38 32.15 -16.71
CA ALA A 263 3.85 33.51 -16.43
C ALA A 263 2.92 34.32 -15.49
N VAL A 264 1.63 33.97 -15.42
CA VAL A 264 0.66 34.59 -14.50
C VAL A 264 0.71 33.91 -13.13
N ARG A 265 1.01 32.60 -13.07
CA ARG A 265 1.05 31.83 -11.82
C ARG A 265 2.22 32.15 -10.89
N ARG A 266 3.30 32.77 -11.37
CA ARG A 266 4.50 33.08 -10.57
C ARG A 266 4.54 34.51 -9.99
N ARG A 267 3.45 35.28 -10.09
CA ARG A 267 3.39 36.68 -9.60
C ARG A 267 2.78 36.86 -8.21
N ASP A 268 2.28 35.78 -7.61
CA ASP A 268 1.69 35.73 -6.26
C ASP A 268 2.56 34.84 -5.36
#